data_AF-A0A4U1UBA2-F1
#
_entry.id   AF-A0A4U1UBA2-F1
#
_cell.length_a   1.000
_cell.length_b   1.000
_cell.length_c   1.000
_cell.angle_alpha   90.00
_cell.angle_beta   90.00
_cell.angle_gamma   90.00
#
_symmetry.space_group_name_H-M   'P 1'
#
loop_
_entity.id
_entity.type
_entity.pdbx_description
1 polymer ?
#
loop_
_entity_poly.entity_id
_entity_poly.type
_entity_poly.pdbx_seq_one_letter_code
_entity_poly.pdbx_strand_id
1 'polypeptide(L)'
;MKIIKIVAVIALFLIALALGSQNQTTVNFNYLLAQGDFHLSSLLGVVFVSGFALAWLVFGNMHMRSQLKIHRLKKQLNKQSKQVAADTKA
;
A
#
# COMPACT_ATOMS: atom_id res chain seq x y z
N MET A 1 18.63 8.14 -4.68
CA MET A 1 18.25 6.73 -4.93
C MET A 1 16.77 6.41 -4.68
N LYS A 2 16.14 6.85 -3.57
CA LYS A 2 14.72 6.53 -3.27
C LYS A 2 13.72 7.10 -4.29
N ILE A 3 13.92 8.36 -4.71
CA ILE A 3 13.05 9.05 -5.68
C ILE A 3 13.09 8.38 -7.06
N ILE A 4 14.28 7.98 -7.52
CA ILE A 4 14.46 7.27 -8.80
C ILE A 4 13.65 5.96 -8.82
N LYS A 5 13.63 5.20 -7.71
CA LYS A 5 12.83 3.98 -7.61
C LYS A 5 11.32 4.28 -7.71
N ILE A 6 10.85 5.34 -7.06
CA ILE A 6 9.44 5.75 -7.11
C ILE A 6 9.06 6.16 -8.54
N VAL A 7 9.89 6.97 -9.20
CA VAL A 7 9.66 7.39 -10.60
C VAL A 7 9.66 6.18 -11.54
N ALA A 8 10.59 5.24 -11.37
CA ALA A 8 10.62 4.01 -12.18
C ALA A 8 9.35 3.17 -12.01
N VAL A 9 8.85 3.02 -10.79
CA VAL A 9 7.59 2.31 -10.52
C VAL A 9 6.40 3.02 -11.17
N ILE A 10 6.32 4.34 -11.07
CA ILE A 10 5.26 5.13 -11.71
C ILE A 10 5.33 4.99 -13.24
N ALA A 11 6.52 5.07 -13.83
CA ALA A 11 6.70 4.90 -15.28
C ALA A 11 6.25 3.52 -15.75
N LEU A 12 6.65 2.45 -15.07
CA LEU A 12 6.19 1.08 -15.37
C LEU A 12 4.67 0.95 -15.24
N PHE A 13 4.08 1.58 -14.23
CA PHE A 13 2.63 1.58 -14.03
C PHE A 13 1.88 2.29 -15.16
N LEU A 14 2.37 3.45 -15.60
CA LEU A 14 1.79 4.18 -16.73
C LEU A 14 1.90 3.39 -18.04
N ILE A 15 3.03 2.71 -18.28
CA ILE A 15 3.19 1.83 -19.44
C ILE A 15 2.18 0.68 -19.39
N ALA A 16 2.04 0.02 -18.23
CA ALA A 16 1.06 -1.06 -18.07
C ALA A 16 -0.38 -0.58 -18.31
N LEU A 17 -0.76 0.60 -17.82
CA LEU A 17 -2.07 1.20 -18.07
C LEU A 17 -2.28 1.53 -19.55
N ALA A 18 -1.28 2.10 -20.22
CA ALA A 18 -1.36 2.42 -21.64
C ALA A 18 -1.53 1.16 -22.49
N LEU A 19 -0.74 0.12 -22.22
CA LEU A 19 -0.84 -1.18 -22.90
C LEU A 19 -2.18 -1.87 -22.63
N GLY A 20 -2.65 -1.84 -21.38
CA GLY A 20 -3.96 -2.35 -21.01
C GLY A 20 -5.09 -1.61 -21.73
N SER A 21 -5.03 -0.27 -21.79
CA SER A 21 -6.07 0.54 -22.45
C SER A 21 -6.19 0.27 -23.96
N GLN A 22 -5.11 -0.14 -24.63
CA GLN A 22 -5.14 -0.48 -26.05
C GLN A 22 -5.66 -1.90 -26.32
N ASN A 23 -5.75 -2.74 -25.30
CA ASN A 23 -6.24 -4.10 -25.45
C ASN A 23 -7.78 -4.10 -25.59
N GLN A 24 -8.24 -4.37 -26.81
CA GLN A 24 -9.66 -4.38 -27.17
C GLN A 24 -10.34 -5.74 -26.89
N THR A 25 -9.62 -6.70 -26.29
CA THR A 25 -10.15 -8.05 -26.04
C THR A 25 -11.29 -7.97 -25.04
N THR A 26 -12.45 -8.45 -25.46
CA THR A 26 -13.62 -8.62 -24.60
C THR A 26 -13.70 -10.05 -24.11
N VAL A 27 -14.11 -10.20 -22.85
CA VAL A 27 -14.36 -11.49 -22.22
C VAL A 27 -15.80 -11.49 -21.75
N ASN A 28 -16.48 -12.58 -22.08
CA ASN A 28 -17.83 -12.80 -21.64
C ASN A 28 -17.84 -13.30 -20.20
N PHE A 29 -18.51 -12.58 -19.31
CA PHE A 29 -18.66 -12.93 -17.91
C PHE A 29 -20.10 -13.34 -17.63
N ASN A 30 -20.28 -14.58 -17.18
CA ASN A 30 -21.59 -15.11 -16.82
C ASN A 30 -21.78 -14.98 -15.30
N TYR A 31 -22.47 -13.92 -14.88
CA TYR A 31 -22.92 -13.76 -13.51
C TYR A 31 -24.13 -14.67 -13.26
N LEU A 32 -24.33 -15.04 -11.99
CA LEU A 32 -25.39 -15.97 -11.56
C LEU A 32 -26.81 -15.61 -12.05
N LEU A 33 -27.06 -14.34 -12.41
CA LEU A 33 -28.34 -13.82 -12.88
C LEU A 33 -28.27 -13.12 -14.25
N ALA A 34 -27.07 -12.93 -14.83
CA ALA A 34 -26.90 -12.15 -16.07
C ALA A 34 -25.56 -12.41 -16.74
N GLN A 35 -25.51 -12.32 -18.07
CA GLN A 35 -24.28 -12.43 -18.85
C GLN A 35 -23.90 -11.04 -19.39
N GLY A 36 -22.63 -10.65 -19.31
CA GLY A 36 -22.15 -9.37 -19.82
C GLY A 36 -20.76 -9.47 -20.43
N ASP A 37 -20.53 -8.73 -21.51
CA ASP A 37 -19.23 -8.63 -22.16
C ASP A 37 -18.44 -7.46 -21.58
N PHE A 38 -17.25 -7.74 -21.06
CA PHE A 38 -16.37 -6.74 -20.45
C PHE A 38 -15.02 -6.73 -21.15
N HIS A 39 -14.41 -5.55 -21.29
CA HIS A 39 -13.02 -5.47 -21.72
C HIS A 39 -12.12 -6.09 -20.66
N LEU A 40 -11.27 -7.03 -21.06
CA LEU A 40 -10.35 -7.74 -20.18
C LEU A 40 -9.52 -6.77 -19.33
N SER A 41 -9.08 -5.67 -19.95
CA SER A 41 -8.29 -4.62 -19.33
C SER A 41 -9.00 -3.90 -18.19
N SER A 42 -10.31 -3.66 -18.35
CA SER A 42 -11.12 -3.01 -17.31
C SER A 42 -11.24 -3.91 -16.08
N LEU A 43 -11.46 -5.22 -16.32
CA LEU A 43 -11.58 -6.22 -15.27
C LEU A 43 -10.26 -6.35 -14.49
N LEU A 44 -9.15 -6.48 -15.24
CA LEU A 44 -7.82 -6.56 -14.65
C LEU A 44 -7.46 -5.29 -13.88
N GLY A 45 -7.82 -4.11 -14.41
CA GLY A 45 -7.61 -2.82 -13.74
C GLY A 45 -8.37 -2.71 -12.42
N VAL A 46 -9.65 -3.09 -12.41
CA VAL A 46 -10.48 -3.08 -11.18
C VAL A 46 -9.91 -4.03 -10.14
N VAL A 47 -9.57 -5.27 -10.52
CA VAL A 47 -8.97 -6.25 -9.60
C VAL A 47 -7.64 -5.76 -9.07
N PHE A 48 -6.77 -5.20 -9.93
CA PHE A 48 -5.48 -4.67 -9.52
C PHE A 48 -5.62 -3.51 -8.52
N VAL A 49 -6.45 -2.51 -8.82
CA VAL A 49 -6.65 -1.34 -7.94
C VAL A 49 -7.27 -1.75 -6.62
N SER A 50 -8.26 -2.66 -6.65
CA SER A 50 -8.89 -3.17 -5.42
C SER A 50 -7.89 -3.94 -4.55
N GLY A 51 -7.09 -4.84 -5.13
CA GLY A 51 -6.02 -5.56 -4.44
C GLY A 51 -4.94 -4.64 -3.88
N PHE A 52 -4.50 -3.65 -4.66
CA PHE A 52 -3.52 -2.66 -4.21
C PHE A 52 -4.07 -1.81 -3.05
N ALA A 53 -5.32 -1.35 -3.13
CA ALA A 53 -5.95 -0.58 -2.06
C ALA A 53 -6.06 -1.41 -0.77
N LEU A 54 -6.47 -2.67 -0.86
CA LEU A 54 -6.54 -3.59 0.28
C LEU A 54 -5.17 -3.81 0.91
N ALA A 55 -4.15 -4.11 0.09
CA ALA A 55 -2.79 -4.27 0.58
C ALA A 55 -2.29 -2.98 1.25
N TRP A 56 -2.51 -1.82 0.62
CA TRP A 56 -2.12 -0.53 1.16
C TRP A 56 -2.77 -0.24 2.51
N LEU A 57 -4.06 -0.56 2.67
CA LEU A 57 -4.77 -0.40 3.95
C LEU A 57 -4.17 -1.30 5.05
N VAL A 58 -3.90 -2.57 4.74
CA VAL A 58 -3.32 -3.51 5.70
C VAL A 58 -1.90 -3.08 6.11
N PHE A 59 -1.02 -2.86 5.14
CA PHE A 59 0.37 -2.46 5.38
C PHE A 59 0.46 -1.07 6.01
N GLY A 60 -0.35 -0.12 5.55
CA GLY A 60 -0.41 1.23 6.10
C GLY A 60 -0.82 1.24 7.56
N ASN A 61 -1.88 0.50 7.92
CA ASN A 61 -2.32 0.39 9.31
C ASN A 61 -1.26 -0.28 10.19
N MET A 62 -0.66 -1.39 9.73
CA MET A 62 0.40 -2.09 10.48
C MET A 62 1.63 -1.20 10.68
N HIS A 63 2.06 -0.50 9.63
CA HIS A 63 3.17 0.43 9.70
C HIS A 63 2.89 1.57 10.67
N MET A 64 1.72 2.22 10.57
CA MET A 64 1.34 3.33 11.44
C MET A 64 1.30 2.91 12.92
N ARG A 65 0.75 1.71 13.23
CA ARG A 65 0.79 1.16 14.60
C ARG A 65 2.22 0.91 15.09
N SER A 66 3.09 0.37 14.23
CA SER A 66 4.50 0.14 14.58
C SER A 66 5.21 1.46 14.92
N GLN A 67 5.02 2.49 14.10
CA GLN A 67 5.61 3.81 14.33
C GLN A 67 5.13 4.44 15.63
N LEU A 68 3.83 4.32 15.95
CA LEU A 68 3.28 4.78 17.24
C LEU A 68 3.87 4.03 18.43
N LYS A 69 4.04 2.70 18.32
CA LYS A 69 4.67 1.89 19.36
C LYS A 69 6.12 2.32 19.59
N ILE A 70 6.91 2.49 18.53
CA ILE A 70 8.29 2.97 18.61
C ILE A 70 8.35 4.33 19.30
N HIS A 71 7.46 5.27 18.94
CA HIS A 71 7.43 6.59 19.55
C HIS A 71 7.10 6.53 21.06
N ARG A 72 6.11 5.72 21.45
CA ARG A 72 5.74 5.51 22.87
C ARG A 72 6.89 4.90 23.66
N LEU A 73 7.52 3.84 23.15
CA LEU A 73 8.65 3.17 23.80
C LEU A 73 9.84 4.12 23.96
N LYS A 74 10.17 4.90 22.93
CA LYS A 74 11.25 5.90 22.99
C LYS A 74 10.98 6.97 24.06
N LYS A 75 9.73 7.41 24.20
CA LYS A 75 9.33 8.37 25.26
C LYS A 75 9.45 7.76 26.65
N GLN A 76 9.07 6.50 26.84
CA GLN A 76 9.21 5.79 28.11
C GLN A 76 10.69 5.59 28.49
N LEU A 77 11.51 5.15 27.53
CA LEU A 77 12.95 4.95 27.71
C LEU A 77 13.65 6.26 28.12
N ASN A 78 13.32 7.37 27.47
CA ASN A 78 13.88 8.67 27.82
C ASN A 78 13.47 9.14 29.23
N LYS A 79 12.27 8.79 29.70
CA LYS A 79 11.83 9.12 31.07
C LYS A 79 12.58 8.29 32.11
N GLN A 80 12.69 6.98 31.89
CA GLN A 80 13.41 6.08 32.79
C GLN A 80 14.90 6.43 32.86
N SER A 81 15.53 6.72 31.72
CA SER A 81 16.94 7.15 31.68
C SER A 81 17.18 8.43 32.50
N LYS A 82 16.23 9.39 32.47
CA LYS A 82 16.32 10.61 33.29
C LYS A 82 16.13 10.34 34.79
N GLN A 83 15.26 9.41 35.17
CA GLN A 83 15.08 9.00 36.58
C GLN A 83 16.34 8.32 37.12
N VAL A 84 16.89 7.35 36.40
CA VAL A 84 18.15 6.68 36.79
C VAL A 84 19.29 7.68 36.95
N ALA A 85 19.39 8.68 36.05
CA ALA A 85 20.40 9.73 36.13
C ALA A 85 20.18 10.74 37.28
N ALA A 86 18.96 10.86 37.80
CA ALA A 86 18.65 11.69 38.96
C ALA A 86 18.95 10.94 40.27
N ASP A 87 18.57 9.66 40.35
CA ASP A 87 18.82 8.81 41.51
C ASP A 87 20.31 8.51 41.72
N THR A 88 21.12 8.47 40.64
CA THR A 88 22.59 8.30 40.74
C THR A 88 23.31 9.58 41.21
N LYS A 89 22.62 10.73 41.23
CA LYS A 89 23.19 12.03 41.65
C LYS A 89 22.75 12.46 43.04
N ALA A 90 21.85 11.71 43.67
CA ALA A 90 21.44 11.86 45.07
C ALA A 90 22.32 10.97 45.96
#